data_AF-A0A9E1WK46-F1
#
_entry.id   AF-A0A9E1WK46-F1
#
_cell.length_a   1.000
_cell.length_b   1.000
_cell.length_c   1.000
_cell.angle_alpha   90.00
_cell.angle_beta   90.00
_cell.angle_gamma   90.00
#
_symmetry.space_group_name_H-M   'P 1'
#
loop_
_entity.id
_entity.type
_entity.pdbx_description
1 polymer ?
#
loop_
_entity_poly.entity_id
_entity_poly.type
_entity_poly.pdbx_seq_one_letter_code
_entity_poly.pdbx_strand_id
1 'polypeptide(L)' 'PKIGVVIAADLDLVGQLTPGTKINFKEVSLEEAQNIFKAYTEDTNKYLNECN' A
#
# COMPACT_ATOMS: atom_id res chain seq x y z
N PRO A 1 -19.74 -4.77 -12.00
CA PRO A 1 -19.32 -3.37 -11.76
C PRO A 1 -18.26 -3.31 -10.65
N LYS A 2 -17.14 -2.58 -10.86
CA LYS A 2 -16.05 -2.45 -9.87
C LYS A 2 -16.19 -1.09 -9.17
N ILE A 3 -16.26 -1.09 -7.85
CA ILE A 3 -16.57 0.10 -7.04
C ILE A 3 -15.30 0.89 -6.69
N GLY A 4 -14.14 0.22 -6.68
CA GLY A 4 -12.84 0.84 -6.40
C GLY A 4 -11.70 -0.18 -6.45
N VAL A 5 -10.48 0.30 -6.24
CA VAL A 5 -9.24 -0.49 -6.20
C VAL A 5 -8.38 0.04 -5.05
N VAL A 6 -7.79 -0.88 -4.28
CA VAL A 6 -6.77 -0.56 -3.28
C VAL A 6 -5.45 -0.24 -3.99
N ILE A 7 -4.74 0.79 -3.52
CA ILE A 7 -3.46 1.21 -4.10
C ILE A 7 -2.40 0.12 -3.95
N ALA A 8 -1.44 0.09 -4.88
CA ALA A 8 -0.40 -0.94 -4.91
C ALA A 8 0.43 -1.00 -3.62
N ALA A 9 0.67 0.16 -2.99
CA ALA A 9 1.44 0.28 -1.75
C ALA A 9 0.78 -0.38 -0.52
N ASP A 10 -0.55 -0.60 -0.54
CA ASP A 10 -1.30 -1.16 0.59
C ASP A 10 -1.77 -2.61 0.31
N LEU A 11 -1.39 -3.19 -0.84
CA LEU A 11 -1.85 -4.53 -1.24
C LEU A 11 -1.29 -5.63 -0.33
N ASP A 12 -0.04 -5.48 0.11
CA ASP A 12 0.62 -6.37 1.07
C ASP A 12 -0.09 -6.35 2.42
N LEU A 13 -0.51 -5.17 2.89
CA LEU A 13 -1.29 -5.01 4.11
C LEU A 13 -2.60 -5.80 4.02
N VAL A 14 -3.36 -5.64 2.93
CA VAL A 14 -4.64 -6.34 2.72
C VAL A 14 -4.43 -7.85 2.60
N GLY A 15 -3.35 -8.28 1.96
CA GLY A 15 -3.02 -9.70 1.79
C GLY A 15 -2.67 -10.42 3.09
N GLN A 16 -2.22 -9.69 4.12
CA GLN A 16 -1.80 -10.25 5.41
C GLN A 16 -2.88 -10.17 6.51
N LEU A 17 -4.09 -9.70 6.20
CA LEU A 17 -5.15 -9.55 7.20
C LEU A 17 -5.68 -10.91 7.67
N THR A 18 -5.86 -11.03 8.99
CA THR A 18 -6.47 -12.23 9.57
C THR A 18 -8.01 -12.15 9.52
N PRO A 19 -8.71 -13.28 9.41
CA PRO A 19 -10.17 -13.31 9.46
C PRO A 19 -10.72 -12.65 10.72
N GLY A 20 -11.75 -11.80 10.58
CA GLY A 20 -12.33 -11.03 11.69
C GLY A 20 -11.74 -9.64 11.90
N THR A 21 -10.70 -9.27 11.13
CA THR A 21 -10.14 -7.91 11.16
C THR A 21 -11.13 -6.89 10.58
N LYS A 22 -11.33 -5.78 11.28
CA LYS A 22 -12.13 -4.65 10.77
C LYS A 22 -11.25 -3.76 9.89
N ILE A 23 -11.73 -3.47 8.69
CA ILE A 23 -11.04 -2.66 7.68
C ILE A 23 -11.88 -1.40 7.41
N ASN A 24 -11.23 -0.25 7.32
CA ASN A 24 -11.85 1.01 6.90
C ASN A 24 -11.15 1.50 5.63
N PHE A 25 -11.93 1.87 4.61
CA PHE A 25 -11.39 2.41 3.37
C PHE A 25 -11.35 3.93 3.43
N LYS A 26 -10.26 4.50 2.90
CA LYS A 26 -10.10 5.94 2.69
C LYS A 26 -9.99 6.20 1.19
N GLU A 27 -10.73 7.17 0.68
CA GLU A 27 -10.57 7.64 -0.69
C GLU A 27 -9.24 8.40 -0.81
N VAL A 28 -8.53 8.16 -1.89
CA VAL A 28 -7.26 8.81 -2.21
C VAL A 28 -7.26 9.26 -3.66
N SER A 29 -6.64 10.40 -3.93
CA SER A 29 -6.44 10.90 -5.29
C SER A 29 -5.29 10.17 -5.99
N LEU A 30 -5.20 10.32 -7.31
CA LEU A 30 -4.14 9.68 -8.11
C LEU A 30 -2.74 10.18 -7.70
N GLU A 31 -2.62 11.47 -7.40
CA GLU A 31 -1.36 12.09 -6.99
C GLU A 31 -0.91 11.57 -5.63
N GLU A 32 -1.84 11.50 -4.66
CA GLU A 32 -1.56 10.92 -3.34
C GLU A 32 -1.14 9.45 -3.47
N ALA A 33 -1.86 8.66 -4.26
CA ALA A 33 -1.54 7.25 -4.50
C ALA A 33 -0.13 7.08 -5.09
N GLN A 34 0.25 7.93 -6.04
CA GLN A 34 1.58 7.89 -6.66
C GLN A 34 2.68 8.29 -5.66
N ASN A 35 2.44 9.31 -4.83
CA ASN A 35 3.40 9.76 -3.83
C ASN A 35 3.62 8.69 -2.75
N ILE A 36 2.54 8.06 -2.27
CA ILE A 36 2.62 6.94 -1.32
C ILE A 36 3.41 5.77 -1.92
N PHE A 37 3.14 5.43 -3.18
CA PHE A 37 3.86 4.35 -3.87
C PHE A 37 5.36 4.62 -4.02
N LYS A 38 5.76 5.86 -4.31
CA LYS A 38 7.18 6.25 -4.36
C LYS A 38 7.84 6.12 -2.99
N ALA A 39 7.22 6.66 -1.95
CA ALA A 39 7.74 6.57 -0.59
C ALA A 39 7.92 5.10 -0.14
N TYR A 40 6.92 4.25 -0.38
CA TYR A 40 7.00 2.81 -0.12
C TYR A 40 8.17 2.15 -0.85
N THR A 41 8.39 2.50 -2.11
CA THR A 41 9.47 1.93 -2.94
C THR A 41 10.84 2.40 -2.47
N GLU A 42 10.98 3.68 -2.12
CA GLU A 42 12.21 4.26 -1.58
C GLU A 42 12.59 3.61 -0.25
N ASP A 43 11.63 3.46 0.68
CA ASP A 43 11.85 2.78 1.95
C ASP A 43 12.23 1.31 1.73
N THR A 44 11.53 0.60 0.85
CA THR A 44 11.85 -0.80 0.52
C THR A 44 13.28 -0.92 -0.03
N ASN A 45 13.67 -0.05 -0.96
CA ASN A 45 15.01 -0.03 -1.52
C ASN A 45 16.09 0.32 -0.48
N LYS A 46 15.77 1.21 0.47
CA LYS A 46 16.67 1.52 1.58
C LYS A 46 16.96 0.28 2.42
N TYR A 47 15.92 -0.44 2.84
CA TYR A 47 16.10 -1.68 3.63
C TYR A 47 16.85 -2.76 2.84
N LEU A 48 16.58 -2.89 1.54
CA LEU A 48 17.31 -3.81 0.67
C LEU A 48 18.80 -3.46 0.58
N ASN A 49 19.14 -2.17 0.49
CA ASN A 49 20.54 -1.72 0.44
C ASN A 49 21.25 -1.83 1.78
N GLU A 50 20.56 -1.67 2.91
CA GLU A 50 21.13 -1.89 4.25
C GLU A 50 21.41 -3.37 4.55
N CYS A 51 20.75 -4.30 3.85
CA CYS A 51 20.93 -5.74 4.00
C CYS A 51 21.97 -6.35 3.05
N ASN A 52 22.59 -5.55 2.17
CA ASN A 52 23.66 -5.96 1.24
C ASN A 52 25.03 -5.48 1.74
#